data_AF-U3U4M8-F1
#
_entry.id   AF-U3U4M8-F1
#
_cell.length_a   1.000
_cell.length_b   1.000
_cell.length_c   1.000
_cell.angle_alpha   90.00
_cell.angle_beta   90.00
_cell.angle_gamma   90.00
#
_symmetry.space_group_name_H-M   'P 1'
#
loop_
_entity.id
_entity.type
_entity.pdbx_description
1 polymer ?
#
loop_
_entity_poly.entity_id
_entity_poly.type
_entity_poly.pdbx_seq_one_letter_code
_entity_poly.pdbx_strand_id
1 'polypeptide(L)' 'MPLLPDARRHNGQVLRTAPGFVAVSWQFPQGQLSLALNIGQQSQPLPAMPGETLFAWPQESGELPQHSLIVRLAKGAAQ' A
#
# COMPACT_ATOMS: atom_id res chain seq x y z
N MET A 1 -13.46 -8.27 8.44
CA MET A 1 -12.65 -9.38 9.00
C MET A 1 -11.30 -8.81 9.40
N PRO A 2 -10.74 -9.11 10.60
CA PRO A 2 -9.42 -8.62 10.99
C PRO A 2 -8.31 -9.31 10.17
N LEU A 3 -7.33 -8.55 9.67
CA LEU A 3 -6.23 -9.08 8.84
C LEU A 3 -5.08 -9.71 9.65
N LEU A 4 -4.98 -9.38 10.94
CA LEU A 4 -3.83 -9.69 11.78
C LEU A 4 -3.85 -11.06 12.49
N PRO A 5 -5.00 -11.65 12.88
CA PRO A 5 -5.01 -12.91 13.64
C PRO A 5 -4.31 -14.08 12.94
N ASP A 6 -4.32 -14.12 11.61
CA ASP A 6 -3.72 -15.19 10.80
C ASP A 6 -2.41 -14.76 10.10
N ALA A 7 -1.88 -13.58 10.41
CA ALA A 7 -0.63 -13.10 9.85
C ALA A 7 0.57 -13.88 10.42
N ARG A 8 0.80 -15.11 9.95
CA ARG A 8 2.03 -15.87 10.22
C ARG A 8 3.22 -15.16 9.54
N ARG A 9 4.39 -15.13 10.20
CA ARG A 9 5.53 -14.21 9.96
C ARG A 9 5.91 -13.91 8.49
N HIS A 10 6.46 -12.70 8.28
CA HIS A 10 7.15 -12.21 7.06
C HIS A 10 6.33 -12.14 5.75
N ASN A 11 5.09 -11.67 5.83
CA ASN A 11 4.28 -11.46 4.62
C ASN A 11 4.54 -10.12 3.90
N GLY A 12 5.53 -9.35 4.37
CA GLY A 12 5.84 -8.03 3.85
C GLY A 12 6.79 -8.07 2.65
N GLN A 13 6.47 -7.35 1.59
CA GLN A 13 7.32 -7.18 0.41
C GLN A 13 7.54 -5.70 0.13
N VAL A 14 8.77 -5.34 -0.24
CA VAL A 14 9.08 -4.02 -0.82
C VAL A 14 8.70 -4.05 -2.30
N LEU A 15 7.78 -3.17 -2.71
CA LEU A 15 7.37 -3.01 -4.10
C LEU A 15 8.31 -2.08 -4.85
N ARG A 16 8.66 -0.94 -4.24
CA ARG A 16 9.58 0.07 -4.81
C ARG A 16 10.07 1.01 -3.72
N THR A 17 11.31 1.48 -3.86
CA THR A 17 11.91 2.53 -3.03
C THR A 17 12.62 3.57 -3.88
N ALA A 18 12.67 4.80 -3.40
CA ALA A 18 13.51 5.88 -3.91
C ALA A 18 13.79 6.85 -2.74
N PRO A 19 14.72 7.82 -2.87
CA PRO A 19 14.90 8.84 -1.84
C PRO A 19 13.57 9.53 -1.50
N GLY A 20 13.16 9.45 -0.23
CA GLY A 20 11.90 10.00 0.25
C GLY A 20 10.64 9.22 -0.16
N PHE A 21 10.76 8.02 -0.71
CA PHE A 21 9.61 7.21 -1.15
C PHE A 21 9.76 5.73 -0.77
N VAL A 22 8.67 5.14 -0.28
CA VAL A 22 8.56 3.71 -0.03
C VAL A 22 7.17 3.22 -0.44
N ALA A 23 7.14 2.06 -1.11
CA ALA A 23 5.93 1.29 -1.33
C ALA A 23 6.13 -0.16 -0.91
N VAL A 24 5.20 -0.67 -0.12
CA VAL A 24 5.23 -2.02 0.47
C VAL A 24 3.87 -2.68 0.35
N SER A 25 3.87 -4.01 0.37
CA SER A 25 2.66 -4.82 0.47
C SER A 25 2.80 -5.86 1.57
N TRP A 26 1.65 -6.29 2.08
CA TRP A 26 1.52 -7.46 2.94
C TRP A 26 0.50 -8.41 2.36
N GLN A 27 0.89 -9.66 2.14
CA GLN A 27 -0.01 -10.72 1.70
C GLN A 27 -0.60 -11.45 2.90
N PHE A 28 -1.90 -11.28 3.16
CA PHE A 28 -2.63 -12.04 4.17
C PHE A 28 -3.52 -13.09 3.51
N PRO A 29 -3.96 -14.13 4.24
CA PRO A 29 -4.98 -15.06 3.73
C PRO A 29 -6.26 -14.32 3.29
N GLN A 30 -6.64 -13.28 4.02
CA GLN A 30 -7.86 -12.51 3.77
C GLN A 30 -7.70 -11.40 2.71
N GLY A 31 -6.52 -11.22 2.13
CA GLY A 31 -6.27 -10.21 1.10
C GLY A 31 -4.87 -9.61 1.13
N GLN A 32 -4.62 -8.68 0.21
CA GLN A 32 -3.36 -7.96 0.09
C GLN A 32 -3.53 -6.50 0.53
N LEU A 33 -2.85 -6.12 1.61
CA LEU A 33 -2.72 -4.72 2.02
C LEU A 33 -1.52 -4.09 1.31
N SER A 34 -1.67 -2.91 0.73
CA SER A 34 -0.56 -2.17 0.13
C SER A 34 -0.53 -0.75 0.65
N LEU A 35 0.68 -0.19 0.81
CA LEU A 35 0.92 1.16 1.29
C LEU A 35 2.03 1.80 0.46
N ALA A 36 1.83 3.05 0.03
CA ALA A 36 2.88 3.87 -0.53
C ALA A 36 2.93 5.24 0.15
N LEU A 37 4.12 5.66 0.56
CA LEU A 37 4.39 6.92 1.26
C LEU A 37 5.45 7.70 0.47
N ASN A 38 5.15 8.97 0.18
CA ASN A 38 6.08 9.90 -0.45
C ASN A 38 6.27 11.12 0.47
N ILE A 39 7.45 11.23 1.08
CA ILE A 39 7.91 12.40 1.82
C ILE A 39 8.95 13.22 1.03
N GLY A 40 9.24 12.83 -0.21
CA GLY A 40 10.13 13.53 -1.12
C GLY A 40 9.52 14.81 -1.68
N GLN A 41 10.32 15.53 -2.46
CA GLN A 41 9.99 16.83 -3.07
C GLN A 41 9.39 16.70 -4.48
N GLN A 42 9.14 15.48 -4.95
CA GLN A 42 8.68 15.20 -6.32
C GLN A 42 7.57 14.16 -6.28
N SER A 43 6.61 14.26 -7.20
CA SER A 43 5.63 13.19 -7.45
C SER A 43 6.34 11.88 -7.81
N GLN A 44 5.78 10.77 -7.35
CA GLN A 44 6.27 9.42 -7.63
C GLN A 44 5.18 8.60 -8.33
N PRO A 45 5.51 7.84 -9.38
CA PRO A 45 4.55 6.91 -9.96
C PRO A 45 4.22 5.81 -8.95
N LEU A 46 2.94 5.46 -8.87
CA LEU A 46 2.47 4.37 -8.02
C LEU A 46 2.83 3.01 -8.64
N PRO A 47 3.42 2.07 -7.87
CA PRO A 47 3.54 0.69 -8.34
C PRO A 47 2.17 0.01 -8.38
N ALA A 48 2.12 -1.20 -8.93
CA ALA A 48 0.90 -2.00 -8.90
C ALA A 48 0.47 -2.28 -7.45
N MET A 49 -0.67 -1.69 -7.06
CA MET A 49 -1.29 -1.84 -5.74
C MET A 49 -2.77 -2.17 -5.96
N PRO A 50 -3.14 -3.45 -6.10
CA PRO A 50 -4.52 -3.84 -6.41
C PRO A 50 -5.48 -3.51 -5.25
N GLY A 51 -6.77 -3.47 -5.57
CA GLY A 51 -7.84 -3.31 -4.59
C GLY A 51 -8.36 -1.90 -4.43
N GLU A 52 -9.27 -1.72 -3.47
CA GLU A 52 -9.90 -0.42 -3.20
C GLU A 52 -9.00 0.46 -2.33
N THR A 53 -9.16 1.78 -2.45
CA THR A 53 -8.46 2.75 -1.60
C THR A 53 -9.13 2.81 -0.24
N LEU A 54 -8.39 2.43 0.80
CA LEU A 54 -8.83 2.53 2.19
C LEU A 54 -8.58 3.92 2.77
N PHE A 55 -7.45 4.52 2.38
CA PHE A 55 -7.05 5.84 2.85
C PHE A 55 -6.14 6.50 1.81
N ALA A 56 -6.37 7.79 1.56
CA ALA A 56 -5.49 8.62 0.76
C ALA A 56 -5.40 9.99 1.40
N TRP A 57 -4.19 10.53 1.46
CA TRP A 57 -3.92 11.87 1.96
C TRP A 57 -2.88 12.56 1.07
N PRO A 58 -3.07 13.83 0.68
CA PRO A 58 -4.25 14.67 0.95
C PRO A 58 -5.49 14.27 0.15
N GLN A 59 -5.30 13.62 -1.00
CA GLN A 59 -6.38 13.07 -1.84
C GLN A 59 -5.83 11.92 -2.70
N GLU A 60 -6.72 11.07 -3.21
CA GLU A 60 -6.36 10.00 -4.14
C GLU A 60 -5.96 10.56 -5.51
N SER A 61 -4.92 9.98 -6.11
CA SER A 61 -4.39 10.36 -7.42
C SER A 61 -3.78 9.15 -8.13
N GLY A 62 -3.65 9.21 -9.46
CA GLY A 62 -3.00 8.17 -10.27
C GLY A 62 -1.47 8.09 -10.05
N GLU A 63 -0.90 9.13 -9.46
CA GLU A 63 0.47 9.18 -8.94
C GLU A 63 0.46 9.54 -7.45
N LEU A 64 1.60 9.48 -6.78
CA LEU A 64 1.76 9.86 -5.38
C LEU A 64 2.50 11.20 -5.28
N PRO A 65 1.79 12.34 -5.08
CA PRO A 65 2.41 13.66 -4.96
C PRO A 65 3.40 13.76 -3.81
N GLN A 66 4.12 14.88 -3.72
CA GLN A 66 4.92 15.18 -2.53
C GLN A 66 4.07 15.14 -1.24
N HIS A 67 4.67 14.68 -0.15
CA HIS A 67 4.06 14.63 1.19
C HIS A 67 2.70 13.93 1.25
N SER A 68 2.58 12.81 0.55
CA SER A 68 1.33 12.07 0.42
C SER A 68 1.48 10.59 0.77
N LEU A 69 0.35 9.98 1.12
CA LEU A 69 0.23 8.57 1.52
C LEU A 69 -1.02 7.99 0.86
N ILE A 70 -0.92 6.74 0.42
CA ILE A 70 -2.06 5.94 0.00
C ILE A 70 -1.98 4.53 0.59
N VAL A 71 -3.14 4.01 0.99
CA VAL A 71 -3.33 2.66 1.52
C VAL A 71 -4.44 1.99 0.73
N ARG A 72 -4.17 0.81 0.19
CA ARG A 72 -5.12 0.02 -0.61
C ARG A 72 -5.26 -1.39 -0.06
N LEU A 73 -6.44 -1.97 -0.23
CA LEU A 73 -6.71 -3.36 0.15
C LEU A 73 -7.41 -4.09 -0.99
N ALA A 74 -6.75 -5.12 -1.51
CA ALA A 74 -7.39 -6.13 -2.32
C ALA A 74 -7.93 -7.23 -1.39
N LYS A 75 -9.25 -7.32 -1.25
CA LYS A 75 -9.90 -8.38 -0.46
C LYS A 75 -9.65 -9.73 -1.15
N GLY A 76 -9.19 -10.72 -0.37
CA GLY A 76 -9.14 -12.10 -0.81
C GLY A 76 -10.53 -12.73 -0.81
N ALA A 77 -10.65 -13.93 -1.39
CA ALA A 77 -11.87 -14.72 -1.20
C ALA A 77 -12.02 -15.01 0.31
N ALA A 78 -13.15 -14.64 0.90
CA ALA A 78 -13.50 -15.10 2.23
C ALA A 78 -13.57 -16.64 2.17
N GLN A 79 -12.75 -17.32 2.98
CA GLN A 79 -12.89 -18.75 3.24
C GLN A 79 -14.02 -18.99 4.23
#